data_AF-A0A356KVN4-F1
#
_entry.id   AF-A0A356KVN4-F1
#
_cell.length_a   1.000
_cell.length_b   1.000
_cell.length_c   1.000
_cell.angle_alpha   90.00
_cell.angle_beta   90.00
_cell.angle_gamma   90.00
#
_symmetry.space_group_name_H-M   'P 1'
#
loop_
_entity.id
_entity.type
_entity.pdbx_description
1 polymer ?
#
loop_
_entity_poly.entity_id
_entity_poly.type
_entity_poly.pdbx_seq_one_letter_code
_entity_poly.pdbx_strand_id
1 'polypeptide(L)'
;LYACLTGQAPAAGRGGLQATLLAVTQELPPPPSTRNPAVEPWLDALCLRALAKERSERFASAEEFADALERGAGARRKERTLPWSPGACLLPGLLALGAVLAWVPSQSATRPGGTPPGTPWLSSTPRAEAADLARLATECARRAEPAGAPELIAAWEAALAAAEEEGAA
;
A
#
# COMPACT_ATOMS: atom_id res chain seq x y z
N LEU A 1 -1.87 4.81 -1.24
CA LEU A 1 -2.82 3.68 -1.42
C LEU A 1 -2.15 2.32 -1.26
N TYR A 2 -1.16 1.94 -2.09
CA TYR A 2 -0.52 0.60 -2.02
C TYR A 2 -0.08 0.22 -0.61
N ALA A 3 0.69 1.09 0.07
CA ALA A 3 1.11 0.87 1.44
C ALA A 3 -0.04 0.75 2.45
N CYS A 4 -1.18 1.41 2.20
CA CYS A 4 -2.38 1.30 3.04
C CYS A 4 -3.05 -0.07 2.88
N LEU A 5 -2.95 -0.68 1.70
CA LEU A 5 -3.54 -1.98 1.39
C LEU A 5 -2.64 -3.15 1.79
N THR A 6 -1.32 -3.01 1.62
CA THR A 6 -0.35 -4.08 1.85
C THR A 6 0.46 -3.91 3.15
N GLY A 7 0.31 -2.78 3.86
CA GLY A 7 1.09 -2.46 5.07
C GLY A 7 2.58 -2.16 4.81
N GLN A 8 3.01 -2.10 3.55
CA GLN A 8 4.41 -1.97 3.13
C GLN A 8 4.51 -1.12 1.87
N ALA A 9 5.51 -0.25 1.78
CA ALA A 9 5.75 0.50 0.54
C ALA A 9 6.14 -0.43 -0.63
N PRO A 10 5.87 -0.04 -1.88
CA PRO A 10 6.16 -0.88 -3.04
C PRO A 10 7.63 -1.31 -3.13
N ALA A 11 8.56 -0.39 -2.79
CA ALA A 11 10.00 -0.58 -2.83
C ALA A 11 10.67 -0.78 -1.45
N ALA A 12 9.90 -1.00 -0.37
CA ALA A 12 10.47 -1.19 0.97
C ALA A 12 11.36 -2.44 1.05
N GLY A 13 12.44 -2.35 1.85
CA GLY A 13 13.30 -3.50 2.20
C GLY A 13 14.34 -3.89 1.15
N ARG A 14 14.56 -3.07 0.12
CA ARG A 14 15.67 -3.28 -0.83
C ARG A 14 16.97 -2.79 -0.20
N GLY A 15 18.06 -3.56 -0.36
CA GLY A 15 19.32 -3.46 0.40
C GLY A 15 20.14 -2.15 0.30
N GLY A 16 19.54 -1.04 -0.13
CA GLY A 16 20.14 0.29 -0.14
C GLY A 16 19.28 1.33 -0.86
N LEU A 17 19.71 2.60 -0.78
CA LEU A 17 19.06 3.73 -1.48
C LEU A 17 18.98 3.48 -2.99
N GLN A 18 20.10 3.08 -3.61
CA GLN A 18 20.16 2.81 -5.06
C GLN A 18 19.14 1.76 -5.51
N ALA A 19 19.05 0.64 -4.78
CA ALA A 19 18.09 -0.43 -5.10
C ALA A 19 16.63 0.02 -4.92
N THR A 20 16.37 0.92 -3.98
CA THR A 20 15.03 1.50 -3.77
C THR A 20 14.68 2.48 -4.89
N LEU A 21 15.62 3.34 -5.28
CA LEU A 21 15.44 4.28 -6.39
C LEU A 21 15.17 3.54 -7.70
N LEU A 22 15.98 2.53 -8.01
CA LEU A 22 15.80 1.69 -9.20
C LEU A 22 14.42 1.02 -9.22
N ALA A 23 13.97 0.47 -8.07
CA ALA A 23 12.66 -0.15 -7.97
C ALA A 23 11.51 0.86 -8.15
N VAL A 24 11.68 2.11 -7.70
CA VAL A 24 10.67 3.17 -7.87
C VAL A 24 10.61 3.66 -9.31
N THR A 25 11.74 3.75 -10.01
CA THR A 25 11.78 4.27 -11.38
C THR A 25 11.51 3.19 -12.44
N GLN A 26 12.06 2.00 -12.29
CA GLN A 26 12.08 1.00 -13.35
C GLN A 26 11.10 -0.16 -13.14
N GLU A 27 10.81 -0.52 -11.89
CA GLU A 27 10.02 -1.73 -11.62
C GLU A 27 8.54 -1.43 -11.38
N LEU A 28 7.68 -2.23 -12.00
CA LEU A 28 6.27 -2.28 -11.66
C LEU A 28 6.08 -3.16 -10.41
N PRO A 29 5.50 -2.65 -9.32
CA PRO A 29 5.31 -3.45 -8.13
C PRO A 29 4.29 -4.58 -8.38
N PRO A 30 4.41 -5.69 -7.64
CA PRO A 30 3.43 -6.77 -7.73
C PRO A 30 2.03 -6.27 -7.35
N PRO A 31 0.96 -6.90 -7.84
CA PRO A 31 -0.41 -6.56 -7.44
C PRO A 31 -0.58 -6.54 -5.91
N PRO A 32 -1.37 -5.63 -5.34
CA PRO A 32 -1.59 -5.61 -3.91
C PRO A 32 -2.28 -6.89 -3.39
N SER A 33 -3.14 -7.53 -4.18
CA SER A 33 -3.74 -8.85 -3.85
C SER A 33 -2.71 -9.96 -3.63
N THR A 34 -1.58 -9.95 -4.35
CA THR A 34 -0.49 -10.92 -4.14
C THR A 34 0.15 -10.81 -2.76
N ARG A 35 0.09 -9.64 -2.13
CA ARG A 35 0.63 -9.42 -0.76
C ARG A 35 -0.46 -9.50 0.31
N ASN A 36 -1.67 -9.05 -0.01
CA ASN A 36 -2.80 -9.10 0.90
C ASN A 36 -4.02 -9.70 0.18
N PRO A 37 -4.33 -10.99 0.40
CA PRO A 37 -5.48 -11.66 -0.23
C PRO A 37 -6.85 -11.06 0.12
N ALA A 38 -6.92 -10.22 1.17
CA ALA A 38 -8.14 -9.47 1.49
C ALA A 38 -8.39 -8.28 0.55
N VAL A 39 -7.41 -7.92 -0.30
CA VAL A 39 -7.56 -6.88 -1.32
C VAL A 39 -8.28 -7.46 -2.51
N GLU A 40 -9.34 -6.78 -2.92
CA GLU A 40 -10.15 -7.19 -4.06
C GLU A 40 -9.42 -6.97 -5.40
N PRO A 41 -9.59 -7.87 -6.39
CA PRO A 41 -8.88 -7.79 -7.67
C PRO A 41 -9.12 -6.49 -8.46
N TRP A 42 -10.29 -5.86 -8.31
CA TRP A 42 -10.59 -4.59 -9.00
C TRP A 42 -9.71 -3.43 -8.49
N LEU A 43 -9.25 -3.51 -7.25
CA LEU A 43 -8.37 -2.52 -6.62
C LEU A 43 -6.92 -2.68 -7.11
N ASP A 44 -6.53 -3.87 -7.57
CA ASP A 44 -5.21 -4.11 -8.14
C ASP A 44 -5.00 -3.28 -9.40
N ALA A 45 -5.95 -3.33 -10.34
CA ALA A 45 -5.86 -2.60 -11.60
C ALA A 45 -5.77 -1.08 -11.37
N LEU A 46 -6.55 -0.55 -10.43
CA LEU A 46 -6.50 0.86 -10.01
C LEU A 46 -5.15 1.24 -9.39
N CYS A 47 -4.63 0.40 -8.48
CA CYS A 47 -3.34 0.64 -7.85
C CYS A 47 -2.19 0.60 -8.85
N LEU A 48 -2.18 -0.39 -9.74
CA LEU A 48 -1.14 -0.55 -10.75
C LEU A 48 -1.18 0.60 -11.76
N ARG A 49 -2.37 1.02 -12.22
CA ARG A 49 -2.51 2.19 -13.10
C ARG A 49 -2.02 3.47 -12.43
N ALA A 50 -2.31 3.67 -11.13
CA ALA A 50 -1.81 4.82 -10.39
C ALA A 50 -0.28 4.81 -10.19
N LEU A 51 0.34 3.63 -10.19
CA LEU A 51 1.78 3.41 -10.04
C LEU A 51 2.52 3.21 -11.39
N ALA A 52 1.83 3.39 -12.51
CA ALA A 52 2.41 3.32 -13.83
C ALA A 52 3.54 4.34 -13.99
N LYS A 53 4.61 3.97 -14.68
CA LYS A 53 5.79 4.82 -14.87
C LYS A 53 5.50 5.92 -15.89
N GLU A 54 4.88 5.52 -16.98
CA GLU A 54 4.42 6.44 -18.01
C GLU A 54 3.29 7.33 -17.48
N ARG A 55 3.42 8.64 -17.71
CA ARG A 55 2.40 9.61 -17.27
C ARG A 55 1.08 9.43 -18.02
N SER A 56 1.13 9.03 -19.29
CA SER A 56 -0.03 8.75 -20.14
C SER A 56 -0.85 7.56 -19.65
N GLU A 57 -0.22 6.60 -18.98
CA GLU A 57 -0.90 5.43 -18.42
C GLU A 57 -1.54 5.71 -17.05
N ARG A 58 -1.12 6.77 -16.36
CA ARG A 58 -1.68 7.19 -15.07
C ARG A 58 -3.04 7.88 -15.23
N PHE A 59 -3.70 8.13 -14.10
CA PHE A 59 -4.87 9.00 -14.05
C PHE A 59 -4.44 10.44 -14.35
N ALA A 60 -5.22 11.14 -15.17
CA ALA A 60 -4.92 12.51 -15.57
C ALA A 60 -5.05 13.47 -14.38
N SER A 61 -5.96 13.17 -13.44
CA SER A 61 -6.18 13.96 -12.23
C SER A 61 -6.47 13.08 -11.01
N ALA A 62 -6.32 13.68 -9.82
CA ALA A 62 -6.72 13.04 -8.57
C ALA A 62 -8.24 12.80 -8.50
N GLU A 63 -9.03 13.67 -9.15
CA GLU A 63 -10.49 13.52 -9.27
C GLU A 63 -10.84 12.28 -10.09
N GLU A 64 -10.23 12.06 -11.27
CA GLU A 64 -10.47 10.86 -12.09
C GLU A 64 -10.18 9.57 -11.31
N PHE A 65 -9.14 9.59 -10.48
CA PHE A 65 -8.77 8.48 -9.63
C PHE A 65 -9.80 8.24 -8.50
N ALA A 66 -10.24 9.29 -7.81
CA ALA A 66 -11.27 9.20 -6.78
C ALA A 66 -12.58 8.67 -7.36
N ASP A 67 -12.98 9.19 -8.52
CA ASP A 67 -14.13 8.74 -9.30
C ASP A 67 -14.07 7.25 -9.63
N ALA A 68 -12.90 6.76 -10.06
CA ALA A 68 -12.71 5.37 -10.39
C ALA A 68 -12.79 4.46 -9.15
N LEU A 69 -12.29 4.92 -8.00
CA LEU A 69 -12.45 4.23 -6.72
C LEU A 69 -13.92 4.17 -6.27
N GLU A 70 -14.64 5.28 -6.37
CA GLU A 70 -16.06 5.36 -5.99
C GLU A 70 -16.94 4.48 -6.88
N ARG A 71 -16.69 4.47 -8.20
CA ARG A 71 -17.40 3.58 -9.14
C ARG A 71 -17.22 2.11 -8.77
N GLY A 72 -15.98 1.69 -8.47
CA GLY A 72 -15.69 0.32 -8.05
C GLY A 72 -16.37 -0.05 -6.73
N ALA A 73 -16.31 0.83 -5.74
CA ALA A 73 -16.95 0.63 -4.44
C ALA A 73 -18.50 0.61 -4.52
N GLY A 74 -19.08 1.48 -5.35
CA GLY A 74 -20.52 1.60 -5.56
C GLY A 74 -21.14 0.39 -6.27
N ALA A 75 -20.47 -0.13 -7.30
CA ALA A 75 -20.90 -1.35 -8.01
C ALA A 75 -21.03 -2.54 -7.04
N ARG A 76 -20.04 -2.72 -6.14
CA ARG A 76 -20.05 -3.80 -5.14
C ARG A 76 -21.13 -3.62 -4.08
N ARG A 77 -21.46 -2.39 -3.68
CA ARG A 77 -22.58 -2.13 -2.77
C ARG A 77 -23.90 -2.60 -3.39
N LYS A 78 -24.09 -2.40 -4.70
CA LYS A 78 -25.29 -2.82 -5.44
C LYS A 78 -25.38 -4.34 -5.60
N GLU A 79 -24.27 -5.03 -5.75
CA GLU A 79 -24.23 -6.50 -5.81
C GLU A 79 -24.50 -7.15 -4.44
N ARG A 80 -24.07 -6.52 -3.34
CA ARG A 80 -24.36 -7.01 -1.98
C ARG A 80 -25.81 -6.82 -1.57
N THR A 81 -26.55 -5.95 -2.25
CA THR A 81 -28.01 -5.90 -2.16
C THR A 81 -28.62 -6.93 -3.11
N LEU A 82 -28.36 -8.21 -2.84
CA LEU A 82 -29.11 -9.28 -3.48
C LEU A 82 -30.59 -9.13 -3.08
N PRO A 83 -31.52 -9.09 -4.05
CA PRO A 83 -32.93 -9.08 -3.74
C PRO A 83 -33.26 -10.43 -3.11
N TRP A 84 -33.45 -10.41 -1.80
CA TRP A 84 -34.36 -11.30 -1.10
C TRP A 84 -35.70 -11.32 -1.88
N SER A 85 -35.79 -12.21 -2.86
CA SER A 85 -37.08 -12.59 -3.40
C SER A 85 -37.79 -13.31 -2.25
N PRO A 86 -38.97 -12.82 -1.79
CA PRO A 86 -39.66 -13.39 -0.63
C PRO A 86 -40.08 -14.86 -0.81
N GLY A 87 -39.88 -15.45 -2.00
CA GLY A 87 -40.10 -16.88 -2.28
C GLY A 87 -38.95 -17.84 -1.92
N ALA A 88 -37.75 -17.36 -1.55
CA ALA A 88 -36.58 -18.23 -1.35
C ALA A 88 -36.36 -18.72 0.11
N CYS A 89 -37.16 -18.26 1.07
CA CYS A 89 -36.91 -18.49 2.51
C CYS A 89 -37.37 -19.84 3.09
N LEU A 90 -38.06 -20.71 2.34
CA LEU A 90 -38.66 -21.91 2.97
C LEU A 90 -37.81 -23.19 2.97
N LEU A 91 -36.63 -23.22 2.32
CA LEU A 91 -35.83 -24.45 2.23
C LEU A 91 -34.52 -24.48 3.05
N PRO A 92 -33.72 -23.40 3.24
CA PRO A 92 -32.46 -23.51 3.99
C PRO A 92 -32.61 -23.38 5.51
N GLY A 93 -33.70 -22.79 6.01
CA GLY A 93 -33.94 -22.59 7.45
C GLY A 93 -34.09 -23.90 8.25
N LEU A 94 -34.55 -24.97 7.61
CA LEU A 94 -34.76 -26.27 8.26
C LEU A 94 -33.47 -27.11 8.36
N LEU A 95 -32.47 -26.87 7.50
CA LEU A 95 -31.18 -27.59 7.47
C LEU A 95 -30.12 -26.94 8.37
N ALA A 96 -30.15 -25.62 8.57
CA ALA A 96 -29.14 -24.90 9.33
C ALA A 96 -29.22 -25.12 10.86
N LEU A 97 -30.42 -25.33 11.43
CA LEU A 97 -30.57 -25.55 12.88
C LEU A 97 -29.94 -26.88 13.34
N GLY A 98 -29.90 -27.90 12.47
CA GLY A 98 -29.29 -29.20 12.76
C GLY A 98 -27.75 -29.20 12.70
N ALA A 99 -27.14 -28.31 11.92
CA ALA A 99 -25.69 -28.28 11.71
C ALA A 99 -24.93 -27.44 12.75
N VAL A 100 -25.57 -26.44 13.36
CA VAL A 100 -24.93 -25.49 14.30
C VAL A 100 -24.68 -26.10 15.69
N LEU A 101 -25.44 -27.11 16.12
CA LEU A 101 -25.19 -27.81 17.39
C LEU A 101 -24.09 -28.87 17.32
N ALA A 102 -23.67 -29.28 16.13
CA ALA A 102 -22.71 -30.38 15.93
C ALA A 102 -21.25 -29.94 15.74
N TRP A 103 -20.99 -28.63 15.59
CA TRP A 103 -19.64 -28.08 15.36
C TRP A 103 -19.27 -27.01 16.40
N VAL A 104 -19.41 -27.34 17.68
CA VAL A 104 -18.72 -26.64 18.77
C VAL A 104 -17.49 -27.47 19.16
N PRO A 105 -16.35 -27.33 18.46
CA PRO A 105 -15.08 -27.74 19.04
C PRO A 105 -14.68 -26.70 20.09
N SER A 106 -15.05 -27.03 21.32
CA SER A 106 -14.39 -26.58 22.55
C SER A 106 -12.88 -26.76 22.41
N GLN A 107 -12.14 -25.67 22.19
CA GLN A 107 -10.71 -25.62 22.47
C GLN A 107 -10.47 -24.38 23.34
N SER A 108 -10.88 -24.53 24.58
CA SER A 108 -10.46 -23.70 25.70
C SER A 108 -8.97 -23.91 26.00
N ALA A 109 -8.27 -22.79 26.22
CA ALA A 109 -6.95 -22.64 26.82
C ALA A 109 -5.77 -23.17 25.96
N THR A 110 -4.67 -22.44 25.76
CA THR A 110 -3.86 -21.70 26.73
C THR A 110 -3.05 -20.59 26.02
N ARG A 111 -2.90 -19.44 26.68
CA ARG A 111 -1.86 -18.44 26.35
C ARG A 111 -0.53 -18.89 26.95
N PRO A 112 0.58 -19.01 26.19
CA PRO A 112 1.90 -18.81 26.72
C PRO A 112 2.31 -17.36 26.46
N GLY A 113 2.56 -16.62 27.54
CA GLY A 113 3.25 -15.34 27.48
C GLY A 113 4.69 -15.56 27.03
N GLY A 114 5.06 -14.85 25.98
CA GLY A 114 6.44 -14.75 25.50
C GLY A 114 6.65 -13.34 24.97
N THR A 115 7.07 -12.44 25.86
CA THR A 115 7.62 -11.14 25.47
C THR A 115 8.95 -11.41 24.76
N PRO A 116 9.14 -11.00 23.49
CA PRO A 116 10.47 -11.09 22.88
C PRO A 116 11.42 -10.13 23.61
N PRO A 117 12.61 -10.56 24.05
CA PRO A 117 13.63 -9.66 24.53
C PRO A 117 14.22 -8.90 23.32
N GLY A 118 14.11 -7.57 23.34
CA GLY A 118 14.94 -6.71 22.49
C GLY A 118 14.23 -5.98 21.34
N THR A 119 13.35 -5.02 21.65
CA THR A 119 13.16 -3.83 20.79
C THR A 119 13.43 -2.56 21.58
N PRO A 120 14.69 -2.27 21.97
CA PRO A 120 15.05 -1.03 22.66
C PRO A 120 14.97 0.23 21.78
N TRP A 121 14.58 0.10 20.51
CA TRP A 121 14.72 1.18 19.51
C TRP A 121 13.41 1.93 19.17
N LEU A 122 12.25 1.53 19.71
CA LEU A 122 10.98 2.24 19.46
C LEU A 122 10.58 3.26 20.54
N SER A 123 11.32 3.39 21.64
CA SER A 123 10.98 4.32 22.73
C SER A 123 11.78 5.63 22.74
N SER A 124 12.58 5.90 21.71
CA SER A 124 13.36 7.14 21.61
C SER A 124 13.19 7.85 20.27
N THR A 125 11.97 7.96 19.76
CA THR A 125 11.65 9.18 19.00
C THR A 125 11.47 10.29 20.01
N PRO A 126 12.31 11.35 20.03
CA PRO A 126 11.94 12.55 20.75
C PRO A 126 10.56 12.94 20.23
N ARG A 127 9.62 13.14 21.15
CA ARG A 127 8.27 13.65 20.85
C ARG A 127 8.44 15.10 20.37
N ALA A 128 9.01 15.29 19.19
CA ALA A 128 8.90 16.54 18.46
C ALA A 128 7.40 16.73 18.28
N GLU A 129 6.86 17.79 18.87
CA GLU A 129 5.45 18.12 18.73
C GLU A 129 5.15 18.21 17.23
N ALA A 130 3.94 17.83 16.80
CA ALA A 130 3.57 17.87 15.38
C ALA A 130 3.85 19.23 14.72
N ALA A 131 3.91 20.31 15.52
CA ALA A 131 4.31 21.65 15.12
C ALA A 131 5.80 21.76 14.68
N ASP A 132 6.73 21.06 15.33
CA ASP A 132 8.15 21.07 14.99
C ASP A 132 8.42 20.31 13.68
N LEU A 133 7.70 19.21 13.44
CA LEU A 133 7.77 18.49 12.17
C LEU A 133 7.23 19.33 11.02
N ALA A 134 6.13 20.07 11.24
CA ALA A 134 5.58 20.99 10.25
C ALA A 134 6.55 22.15 9.94
N ARG A 135 7.22 22.71 10.97
CA ARG A 135 8.23 23.75 10.79
C ARG A 135 9.46 23.24 10.03
N LEU A 136 9.96 22.06 10.37
CA LEU A 136 11.10 21.45 9.67
C LEU A 136 10.77 21.11 8.22
N ALA A 137 9.58 20.56 7.95
CA ALA A 137 9.13 20.30 6.58
C ALA A 137 9.03 21.59 5.76
N THR A 138 8.55 22.69 6.36
CA THR A 138 8.45 24.01 5.70
C THR A 138 9.82 24.65 5.47
N GLU A 139 10.76 24.45 6.39
CA GLU A 139 12.15 24.92 6.24
C GLU A 139 12.90 24.15 5.16
N CYS A 140 12.73 22.82 5.10
CA CYS A 140 13.28 21.98 4.03
C CYS A 140 12.70 22.37 2.66
N ALA A 141 11.39 22.62 2.57
CA ALA A 141 10.74 23.07 1.34
C ALA A 141 11.22 24.45 0.87
N ARG A 142 11.62 25.34 1.80
CA ARG A 142 12.20 26.66 1.47
C ARG A 142 13.67 26.59 1.07
N ARG A 143 14.44 25.66 1.64
CA ARG A 143 15.86 25.47 1.30
C ARG A 143 16.09 24.59 0.07
N ALA A 144 15.08 23.82 -0.33
CA ALA A 144 15.07 23.18 -1.63
C ALA A 144 14.98 24.30 -2.69
N GLU A 145 16.12 24.78 -3.17
CA GLU A 145 16.13 25.57 -4.40
C GLU A 145 15.41 24.76 -5.49
N PRO A 146 14.57 25.41 -6.31
CA PRO A 146 13.94 24.74 -7.43
C PRO A 146 15.00 24.51 -8.50
N ALA A 147 15.90 23.53 -8.27
CA ALA A 147 16.71 22.97 -9.34
C ALA A 147 15.72 22.56 -10.43
N GLY A 148 15.82 23.20 -11.59
CA GLY A 148 14.95 22.89 -12.70
C GLY A 148 15.06 21.40 -13.01
N ALA A 149 13.97 20.77 -13.46
CA ALA A 149 14.00 19.39 -13.96
C ALA A 149 15.25 19.06 -14.82
N PRO A 150 15.75 19.93 -15.72
CA PRO A 150 16.98 19.64 -16.46
C PRO A 150 18.26 19.61 -15.61
N GLU A 151 18.36 20.40 -14.54
CA GLU A 151 19.55 20.44 -13.68
C GLU A 151 19.63 19.19 -12.79
N LEU A 152 18.49 18.71 -12.30
CA LEU A 152 18.39 17.44 -11.58
C LEU A 152 18.75 16.24 -12.47
N ILE A 153 18.35 16.27 -13.75
CA ILE A 153 18.71 15.23 -14.73
C ILE A 153 20.22 15.28 -14.99
N ALA A 154 20.80 16.46 -15.20
CA ALA A 154 22.24 16.61 -15.43
C ALA A 154 23.08 16.17 -14.21
N ALA A 155 22.66 16.54 -13.00
CA ALA A 155 23.30 16.10 -11.76
C ALA A 155 23.20 14.57 -11.59
N TRP A 156 22.09 13.97 -12.03
CA TRP A 156 21.87 12.54 -11.98
C TRP A 156 22.72 11.77 -13.01
N GLU A 157 22.81 12.26 -14.24
CA GLU A 157 23.69 11.68 -15.27
C GLU A 157 25.17 11.75 -14.85
N ALA A 158 25.60 12.86 -14.25
CA ALA A 158 26.96 13.00 -13.72
C ALA A 158 27.25 12.02 -12.58
N ALA A 159 26.28 11.79 -11.69
CA ALA A 159 26.41 10.82 -10.59
C ALA A 159 26.46 9.36 -11.08
N LEU A 160 25.74 9.05 -12.16
CA LEU A 160 25.79 7.72 -12.80
C LEU A 160 27.14 7.48 -13.48
N ALA A 161 27.67 8.47 -14.21
CA ALA A 161 28.98 8.37 -14.84
C ALA A 161 30.11 8.14 -13.82
N ALA A 162 30.06 8.84 -12.67
CA ALA A 162 31.03 8.65 -11.59
C ALA A 162 30.97 7.24 -10.97
N ALA A 163 29.76 6.67 -10.83
CA ALA A 163 29.58 5.33 -10.28
C ALA A 163 30.02 4.20 -11.23
N GLU A 164 29.97 4.42 -12.55
CA GLU A 164 30.47 3.45 -13.56
C GLU A 164 32.00 3.39 -13.58
N GLU A 165 32.70 4.52 -13.37
CA GLU A 165 34.17 4.53 -13.30
C GLU A 165 34.70 3.87 -12.02
N GLU A 166 34.00 4.02 -10.89
CA GLU A 166 34.37 3.36 -9.62
C GLU A 166 34.12 1.83 -9.63
N GLY A 167 33.23 1.34 -10.51
CA GLY A 167 32.93 -0.09 -10.66
C GLY A 167 33.87 -0.87 -11.60
N ALA A 168 34.79 -0.18 -12.29
CA ALA A 168 35.70 -0.77 -13.29
C ALA A 168 37.16 -0.90 -12.81
N ALA A 169 37.46 -0.55 -11.55
CA ALA A 169 38.76 -0.73 -10.89
C ALA A 169 38.75 -1.94 -9.95
#